data_AF-A0A8H7RRN3-F1
#
_entry.id   AF-A0A8H7RRN3-F1
#
_cell.length_a   1.000
_cell.length_b   1.000
_cell.length_c   1.000
_cell.angle_alpha   90.00
_cell.angle_beta   90.00
_cell.angle_gamma   90.00
#
_symmetry.space_group_name_H-M   'P 1'
#
loop_
_entity.id
_entity.type
_entity.pdbx_description
1 polymer ?
#
loop_
_entity_poly.entity_id
_entity_poly.type
_entity_poly.pdbx_seq_one_letter_code
_entity_poly.pdbx_strand_id
1 'polypeptide(L)'
;MRNPFRKDKNIPPTTTESPATINAWDSSKVEDYTTNNGNNHLSLSENNNPFTLSSSDAVNNYGEKTEHSTTLTNTNNHHPSPSTTPGTTMMMDRNNTPESLSTKSPQPAAIHTRSASIEIPPLPYPTEGEKATTPIKKNPNKGRFFVRVWQMIAAIGAFGFQVGATPYSGHDMPFSKIGLLYYIYAICWFSFIWSLFNIYVYLTRRFGKGSKIKRPVSILMDCFIAALFGVGTFYEFAMYKCPPGAYDGWCNFFNTGSFFLVTLFATYVLQTLWDVFGGMSCLRRHD
;
A
#
# COMPACT_ATOMS: atom_id res chain seq x y z
N MET A 1 40.11 -32.19 49.84
CA MET A 1 38.68 -31.81 49.80
C MET A 1 38.13 -32.14 48.42
N ARG A 2 37.36 -33.23 48.29
CA ARG A 2 36.72 -33.67 47.03
C ARG A 2 35.27 -33.21 47.03
N ASN A 3 34.86 -32.52 45.97
CA ASN A 3 33.49 -32.06 45.74
C ASN A 3 32.61 -33.22 45.22
N PRO A 4 31.50 -33.58 45.88
CA PRO A 4 30.61 -34.63 45.41
C PRO A 4 29.27 -34.05 44.96
N PHE A 5 29.20 -33.44 43.78
CA PHE A 5 27.91 -33.14 43.13
C PHE A 5 28.08 -33.08 41.61
N ARG A 6 27.92 -34.24 40.96
CA ARG A 6 27.58 -34.32 39.54
C ARG A 6 26.32 -35.19 39.43
N LYS A 7 25.16 -34.51 39.30
CA LYS A 7 23.90 -35.14 38.92
C LYS A 7 23.84 -35.11 37.40
N ASP A 8 23.95 -36.27 36.77
CA ASP A 8 23.72 -36.44 35.35
C ASP A 8 22.22 -36.24 35.06
N LYS A 9 21.89 -35.21 34.29
CA LYS A 9 20.57 -35.02 33.70
C LYS A 9 20.56 -35.75 32.36
N ASN A 10 19.75 -36.80 32.27
CA ASN A 10 19.35 -37.42 31.01
C ASN A 10 18.67 -36.38 30.13
N ILE A 11 19.30 -36.07 28.99
CA ILE A 11 18.75 -35.26 27.91
C ILE A 11 18.17 -36.25 26.88
N PRO A 12 16.87 -36.18 26.52
CA PRO A 12 16.33 -36.99 25.43
C PRO A 12 16.88 -36.53 24.08
N PRO A 13 17.02 -37.42 23.09
CA PRO A 13 17.64 -37.11 21.80
C PRO A 13 16.76 -36.12 21.01
N THR A 14 17.35 -34.97 20.68
CA THR A 14 16.81 -34.01 19.72
C THR A 14 16.90 -34.63 18.32
N THR A 15 15.76 -35.02 17.74
CA THR A 15 15.66 -35.34 16.31
C THR A 15 15.78 -34.05 15.50
N THR A 16 16.94 -33.87 14.87
CA THR A 16 17.19 -32.82 13.88
C THR A 16 16.55 -33.24 12.56
N GLU A 17 15.27 -32.90 12.35
CA GLU A 17 14.69 -32.87 11.02
C GLU A 17 15.01 -31.51 10.37
N SER A 18 15.84 -31.59 9.33
CA SER A 18 16.21 -30.46 8.48
C SER A 18 14.98 -30.02 7.68
N PRO A 19 14.50 -28.77 7.80
CA PRO A 19 13.45 -28.30 6.91
C PRO A 19 14.02 -28.19 5.50
N ALA A 20 13.38 -28.89 4.56
CA ALA A 20 13.65 -28.76 3.14
C ALA A 20 13.44 -27.30 2.71
N THR A 21 14.47 -26.71 2.11
CA THR A 21 14.40 -25.43 1.41
C THR A 21 13.51 -25.59 0.18
N ILE A 22 12.22 -25.24 0.32
CA ILE A 22 11.31 -25.09 -0.82
C ILE A 22 11.53 -23.68 -1.36
N ASN A 23 12.13 -23.59 -2.55
CA ASN A 23 12.36 -22.33 -3.25
C ASN A 23 11.03 -21.80 -3.81
N ALA A 24 10.54 -20.68 -3.26
CA ALA A 24 9.24 -20.08 -3.57
C ALA A 24 9.18 -19.25 -4.87
N TRP A 25 9.94 -19.61 -5.92
CA TRP A 25 10.03 -18.81 -7.15
C TRP A 25 9.95 -19.63 -8.45
N ASP A 26 9.13 -20.69 -8.49
CA ASP A 26 8.72 -21.32 -9.76
C ASP A 26 7.24 -21.02 -10.04
N SER A 27 6.98 -19.83 -10.57
CA SER A 27 5.69 -19.47 -11.18
C SER A 27 5.70 -19.87 -12.65
N SER A 28 5.54 -21.17 -12.90
CA SER A 28 5.26 -21.70 -14.24
C SER A 28 4.30 -22.89 -14.21
N LYS A 29 3.17 -22.74 -13.49
CA LYS A 29 1.97 -23.54 -13.80
C LYS A 29 0.78 -22.63 -14.01
N VAL A 30 0.47 -22.44 -15.29
CA VAL A 30 -0.84 -22.07 -15.79
C VAL A 30 -1.78 -23.21 -15.40
N GLU A 31 -2.63 -22.98 -14.41
CA GLU A 31 -3.79 -23.83 -14.16
C GLU A 31 -4.93 -23.35 -15.06
N ASP A 32 -5.15 -24.11 -16.13
CA ASP A 32 -6.38 -24.06 -16.92
C ASP A 32 -7.56 -24.49 -16.04
N TYR A 33 -8.32 -23.53 -15.52
CA TYR A 33 -9.65 -23.79 -15.00
C TYR A 33 -10.58 -24.14 -16.16
N THR A 34 -10.59 -25.42 -16.53
CA THR A 34 -11.61 -25.98 -17.42
C THR A 34 -12.81 -26.39 -16.56
N THR A 35 -13.84 -25.56 -16.55
CA THR A 35 -15.18 -25.90 -16.08
C THR A 35 -15.72 -27.06 -16.90
N ASN A 36 -15.69 -28.27 -16.35
CA ASN A 36 -16.34 -29.43 -16.95
C ASN A 36 -17.75 -29.57 -16.38
N ASN A 37 -18.72 -29.07 -17.14
CA ASN A 37 -20.14 -29.26 -16.92
C ASN A 37 -20.56 -30.55 -17.62
N GLY A 38 -20.73 -31.63 -16.86
CA GLY A 38 -21.08 -32.95 -17.37
C GLY A 38 -22.16 -33.61 -16.54
N ASN A 39 -23.42 -33.31 -16.86
CA ASN A 39 -24.55 -34.16 -16.53
C ASN A 39 -24.33 -35.56 -17.13
N ASN A 40 -24.50 -36.62 -16.34
CA ASN A 40 -25.06 -37.88 -16.82
C ASN A 40 -25.58 -38.73 -15.65
N HIS A 41 -26.52 -39.59 -16.02
CA HIS A 41 -27.67 -40.10 -15.30
C HIS A 41 -27.61 -41.63 -15.25
N LEU A 42 -28.09 -42.23 -14.14
CA LEU A 42 -28.41 -43.66 -13.90
C LEU A 42 -27.20 -44.64 -13.88
N SER A 43 -27.18 -45.75 -13.13
CA SER A 43 -28.20 -46.55 -12.42
C SER A 43 -27.53 -47.60 -11.50
N LEU A 44 -28.22 -47.95 -10.39
CA LEU A 44 -28.25 -49.20 -9.59
C LEU A 44 -27.03 -50.14 -9.46
N SER A 45 -26.71 -50.50 -8.20
CA SER A 45 -26.58 -51.89 -7.66
C SER A 45 -25.89 -51.79 -6.28
N GLU A 46 -26.61 -51.91 -5.17
CA GLU A 46 -26.72 -53.15 -4.38
C GLU A 46 -25.34 -53.72 -3.96
N ASN A 47 -24.94 -53.48 -2.71
CA ASN A 47 -24.46 -54.59 -1.88
C ASN A 47 -24.46 -54.27 -0.38
N ASN A 48 -25.11 -55.18 0.34
CA ASN A 48 -25.14 -55.32 1.79
C ASN A 48 -23.77 -55.82 2.30
N ASN A 49 -23.26 -55.28 3.41
CA ASN A 49 -23.28 -56.04 4.67
C ASN A 49 -22.69 -55.28 5.87
N PRO A 50 -23.13 -55.64 7.09
CA PRO A 50 -22.82 -54.98 8.35
C PRO A 50 -21.67 -55.70 9.09
N PHE A 51 -20.89 -54.99 9.90
CA PHE A 51 -20.54 -55.47 11.25
C PHE A 51 -19.94 -54.36 12.13
N THR A 52 -20.39 -54.43 13.37
CA THR A 52 -20.15 -53.61 14.56
C THR A 52 -18.72 -53.72 15.12
N LEU A 53 -18.20 -52.66 15.78
CA LEU A 53 -18.00 -52.69 17.24
C LEU A 53 -17.79 -51.29 17.86
N SER A 54 -18.56 -51.11 18.93
CA SER A 54 -18.59 -50.09 19.98
C SER A 54 -17.23 -49.68 20.58
N SER A 55 -17.08 -48.39 20.86
CA SER A 55 -16.61 -47.95 22.19
C SER A 55 -17.22 -46.58 22.53
N SER A 56 -18.14 -46.62 23.48
CA SER A 56 -18.51 -45.61 24.49
C SER A 56 -17.24 -44.98 25.11
N ASP A 57 -17.17 -43.76 25.65
CA ASP A 57 -18.13 -42.84 26.26
C ASP A 57 -17.56 -41.41 26.15
N ALA A 58 -18.41 -40.39 26.01
CA ALA A 58 -18.33 -39.13 26.77
C ALA A 58 -19.41 -38.16 26.28
N VAL A 59 -20.47 -38.12 27.06
CA VAL A 59 -21.53 -37.11 27.10
C VAL A 59 -20.91 -35.72 27.26
N ASN A 60 -21.24 -34.78 26.38
CA ASN A 60 -21.45 -33.39 26.75
C ASN A 60 -22.52 -32.77 25.86
N ASN A 61 -23.64 -32.51 26.53
CA ASN A 61 -24.88 -31.97 26.02
C ASN A 61 -24.86 -30.47 26.34
N TYR A 62 -24.70 -29.61 25.34
CA TYR A 62 -25.14 -28.22 25.40
C TYR A 62 -25.81 -27.90 24.07
N GLY A 63 -27.12 -27.75 24.14
CA GLY A 63 -27.95 -27.43 22.99
C GLY A 63 -27.72 -25.99 22.53
N GLU A 64 -27.65 -25.82 21.23
CA GLU A 64 -28.00 -24.55 20.61
C GLU A 64 -28.89 -24.81 19.40
N LYS A 65 -29.97 -24.05 19.38
CA LYS A 65 -31.22 -24.23 18.67
C LYS A 65 -31.02 -23.84 17.20
N THR A 66 -30.99 -24.81 16.29
CA THR A 66 -31.00 -24.55 14.85
C THR A 66 -32.44 -24.36 14.37
N GLU A 67 -32.88 -23.12 14.19
CA GLU A 67 -34.11 -22.81 13.46
C GLU A 67 -33.78 -22.64 11.97
N HIS A 68 -34.21 -23.62 11.19
CA HIS A 68 -34.42 -23.54 9.76
C HIS A 68 -35.71 -22.75 9.46
N SER A 69 -35.64 -21.74 8.58
CA SER A 69 -36.74 -21.44 7.65
C SER A 69 -36.36 -20.46 6.54
N THR A 70 -36.50 -20.96 5.30
CA THR A 70 -37.15 -20.34 4.12
C THR A 70 -36.59 -18.99 3.64
N THR A 71 -36.19 -18.79 2.38
CA THR A 71 -36.99 -18.97 1.17
C THR A 71 -36.07 -18.76 -0.04
N LEU A 72 -35.91 -19.75 -0.92
CA LEU A 72 -35.32 -19.53 -2.25
C LEU A 72 -36.47 -19.41 -3.26
N THR A 73 -36.73 -18.16 -3.64
CA THR A 73 -37.66 -17.79 -4.70
C THR A 73 -37.07 -18.23 -6.04
N ASN A 74 -37.62 -19.31 -6.57
CA ASN A 74 -37.37 -19.79 -7.92
C ASN A 74 -38.07 -18.86 -8.91
N THR A 75 -37.31 -18.04 -9.63
CA THR A 75 -37.84 -17.16 -10.68
C THR A 75 -37.45 -17.72 -12.03
N ASN A 76 -38.46 -18.16 -12.78
CA ASN A 76 -38.40 -18.54 -14.17
C ASN A 76 -37.89 -17.38 -15.06
N ASN A 77 -37.22 -17.73 -16.17
CA ASN A 77 -37.54 -17.33 -17.56
C ASN A 77 -36.25 -17.33 -18.41
N HIS A 78 -36.05 -18.28 -19.33
CA HIS A 78 -36.50 -18.30 -20.74
C HIS A 78 -35.68 -17.41 -21.69
N HIS A 79 -35.37 -17.99 -22.87
CA HIS A 79 -34.86 -17.42 -24.13
C HIS A 79 -33.33 -17.54 -24.43
N PRO A 80 -32.91 -17.62 -25.72
CA PRO A 80 -32.22 -18.76 -26.31
C PRO A 80 -30.87 -18.34 -26.94
N SER A 81 -30.08 -19.33 -27.34
CA SER A 81 -28.91 -19.19 -28.22
C SER A 81 -29.32 -18.81 -29.66
N PRO A 82 -28.39 -18.77 -30.63
CA PRO A 82 -27.17 -17.96 -30.76
C PRO A 82 -27.14 -17.20 -32.11
N SER A 83 -26.24 -16.23 -32.30
CA SER A 83 -25.88 -15.79 -33.65
C SER A 83 -24.38 -15.55 -33.79
N THR A 84 -23.75 -16.53 -34.43
CA THR A 84 -22.51 -16.50 -35.19
C THR A 84 -22.43 -15.26 -36.10
N THR A 85 -21.29 -14.57 -36.17
CA THR A 85 -20.74 -14.03 -37.44
C THR A 85 -19.24 -13.70 -37.24
N PRO A 86 -18.37 -14.05 -38.20
CA PRO A 86 -16.91 -13.96 -38.08
C PRO A 86 -16.31 -12.66 -38.65
N GLY A 87 -15.09 -12.36 -38.20
CA GLY A 87 -14.00 -11.82 -39.03
C GLY A 87 -14.12 -10.38 -39.53
N THR A 88 -13.27 -9.50 -39.03
CA THR A 88 -12.64 -8.47 -39.88
C THR A 88 -11.24 -8.16 -39.35
N THR A 89 -10.27 -8.75 -40.03
CA THR A 89 -8.87 -8.32 -40.06
C THR A 89 -8.81 -6.98 -40.77
N MET A 90 -8.38 -5.91 -40.08
CA MET A 90 -7.92 -4.70 -40.74
C MET A 90 -6.43 -4.50 -40.41
N MET A 91 -5.61 -4.91 -41.37
CA MET A 91 -4.29 -4.34 -41.57
C MET A 91 -4.46 -2.92 -42.13
N MET A 92 -3.81 -1.94 -41.55
CA MET A 92 -3.20 -0.81 -42.26
C MET A 92 -1.85 -0.54 -41.58
N ASP A 93 -0.71 -0.72 -42.25
CA ASP A 93 -0.10 0.20 -43.23
C ASP A 93 -0.02 1.63 -42.65
N ARG A 94 1.02 2.45 -42.77
CA ARG A 94 2.42 2.38 -43.22
C ARG A 94 2.86 3.84 -43.26
N ASN A 95 4.14 4.09 -42.96
CA ASN A 95 4.96 5.25 -43.33
C ASN A 95 4.32 6.65 -43.44
N ASN A 96 4.88 7.64 -42.74
CA ASN A 96 5.92 8.50 -43.32
C ASN A 96 6.36 9.61 -42.35
N THR A 97 7.66 9.88 -42.44
CA THR A 97 8.52 10.84 -41.74
C THR A 97 8.30 12.29 -42.27
N PRO A 98 9.18 13.27 -41.93
CA PRO A 98 8.98 14.40 -41.00
C PRO A 98 8.67 15.75 -41.68
N GLU A 99 8.05 16.70 -40.98
CA GLU A 99 8.12 18.11 -41.36
C GLU A 99 8.48 19.01 -40.17
N SER A 100 9.67 19.62 -40.28
CA SER A 100 10.07 20.77 -39.50
C SER A 100 9.34 22.02 -40.00
N LEU A 101 8.60 22.70 -39.13
CA LEU A 101 8.14 24.06 -39.38
C LEU A 101 8.88 25.03 -38.45
N SER A 102 9.95 25.57 -39.01
CA SER A 102 10.61 26.80 -38.59
C SER A 102 9.57 27.93 -38.55
N THR A 103 9.16 28.34 -37.35
CA THR A 103 8.30 29.52 -37.18
C THR A 103 9.14 30.71 -36.72
N LYS A 104 9.10 31.69 -37.60
CA LYS A 104 9.80 32.97 -37.67
C LYS A 104 9.59 33.81 -36.41
N SER A 105 10.70 34.36 -35.92
CA SER A 105 10.79 35.42 -34.90
C SER A 105 9.98 36.67 -35.28
N PRO A 106 9.10 37.17 -34.40
CA PRO A 106 8.55 38.52 -34.52
C PRO A 106 9.55 39.54 -33.97
N GLN A 107 10.07 40.35 -34.89
CA GLN A 107 10.86 41.54 -34.65
C GLN A 107 10.07 42.55 -33.78
N PRO A 108 10.65 43.10 -32.69
CA PRO A 108 9.96 44.06 -31.83
C PRO A 108 9.79 45.40 -32.54
N ALA A 109 8.56 45.91 -32.55
CA ALA A 109 8.22 47.24 -33.01
C ALA A 109 8.93 48.29 -32.14
N ALA A 110 9.69 49.17 -32.79
CA ALA A 110 10.32 50.33 -32.17
C ALA A 110 9.22 51.31 -31.72
N ILE A 111 8.93 51.33 -30.42
CA ILE A 111 8.15 52.39 -29.79
C ILE A 111 9.09 53.58 -29.59
N HIS A 112 8.90 54.62 -30.39
CA HIS A 112 9.48 55.94 -30.18
C HIS A 112 8.91 56.54 -28.89
N THR A 113 9.62 56.35 -27.78
CA THR A 113 9.36 57.08 -26.54
C THR A 113 9.95 58.47 -26.68
N ARG A 114 9.08 59.48 -26.81
CA ARG A 114 9.42 60.89 -26.70
C ARG A 114 10.21 61.12 -25.41
N SER A 115 11.43 61.63 -25.57
CA SER A 115 12.27 62.12 -24.50
C SER A 115 11.64 63.38 -23.91
N ALA A 116 10.81 63.21 -22.88
CA ALA A 116 10.48 64.29 -21.95
C ALA A 116 11.55 64.25 -20.86
N SER A 117 12.53 65.16 -20.95
CA SER A 117 13.53 65.40 -19.92
C SER A 117 12.83 65.97 -18.68
N ILE A 118 12.31 65.08 -17.85
CA ILE A 118 11.88 65.42 -16.48
C ILE A 118 13.16 65.52 -15.66
N GLU A 119 13.46 66.75 -15.24
CA GLU A 119 14.51 67.06 -14.28
C GLU A 119 14.11 66.45 -12.93
N ILE A 120 14.64 65.26 -12.65
CA ILE A 120 14.39 64.54 -11.39
C ILE A 120 15.27 65.21 -10.31
N PRO A 121 14.69 65.75 -9.23
CA PRO A 121 15.47 66.30 -8.12
C PRO A 121 16.41 65.23 -7.53
N PRO A 122 17.64 65.59 -7.13
CA PRO A 122 18.63 64.65 -6.65
C PRO A 122 18.07 63.88 -5.45
N LEU A 123 17.90 62.57 -5.65
CA LEU A 123 17.44 61.65 -4.62
C LEU A 123 18.41 61.72 -3.43
N PRO A 124 17.90 61.90 -2.20
CA PRO A 124 18.73 61.85 -1.00
C PRO A 124 19.46 60.50 -0.95
N TYR A 125 20.78 60.59 -0.88
CA TYR A 125 21.70 59.46 -0.83
C TYR A 125 21.25 58.47 0.25
N PRO A 126 21.14 57.16 -0.07
CA PRO A 126 20.75 56.15 0.91
C PRO A 126 21.84 56.09 1.97
N THR A 127 21.45 56.38 3.21
CA THR A 127 22.30 56.35 4.39
C THR A 127 22.99 54.99 4.49
N GLU A 128 24.32 54.99 4.32
CA GLU A 128 25.20 53.86 4.63
C GLU A 128 24.99 53.44 6.09
N GLY A 129 24.27 52.34 6.30
CA GLY A 129 23.96 51.88 7.65
C GLY A 129 23.09 50.63 7.72
N GLU A 130 22.48 50.19 6.61
CA GLU A 130 21.80 48.91 6.56
C GLU A 130 22.85 47.79 6.51
N LYS A 131 23.29 47.36 7.70
CA LYS A 131 24.08 46.14 7.88
C LYS A 131 23.36 45.01 7.16
N ALA A 132 23.88 44.65 5.99
CA ALA A 132 23.44 43.50 5.20
C ALA A 132 23.38 42.29 6.12
N THR A 133 22.18 41.98 6.62
CA THR A 133 21.96 40.89 7.56
C THR A 133 22.19 39.64 6.75
N THR A 134 23.38 39.05 6.91
CA THR A 134 23.77 37.85 6.17
C THR A 134 22.68 36.80 6.38
N PRO A 135 22.11 36.25 5.29
CA PRO A 135 20.97 35.37 5.38
C PRO A 135 21.38 34.15 6.22
N ILE A 136 20.80 34.04 7.42
CA ILE A 136 21.08 32.95 8.35
C ILE A 136 20.80 31.64 7.60
N LYS A 137 21.87 30.90 7.30
CA LYS A 137 21.82 29.67 6.52
C LYS A 137 21.17 28.58 7.37
N LYS A 138 19.83 28.51 7.33
CA LYS A 138 19.06 27.52 8.09
C LYS A 138 19.35 26.12 7.55
N ASN A 139 19.93 25.26 8.39
CA ASN A 139 20.20 23.87 8.03
C ASN A 139 18.91 23.13 7.68
N PRO A 140 18.94 22.21 6.70
CA PRO A 140 17.79 21.39 6.35
C PRO A 140 17.38 20.52 7.53
N ASN A 141 16.08 20.41 7.78
CA ASN A 141 15.54 19.65 8.90
C ASN A 141 15.72 18.14 8.67
N LYS A 142 16.74 17.56 9.32
CA LYS A 142 17.03 16.11 9.25
C LYS A 142 15.87 15.25 9.75
N GLY A 143 15.07 15.75 10.71
CA GLY A 143 13.93 15.01 11.26
C GLY A 143 12.88 14.66 10.19
N ARG A 144 12.58 15.60 9.27
CA ARG A 144 11.64 15.35 8.17
C ARG A 144 12.11 14.20 7.28
N PHE A 145 13.41 14.11 7.03
CA PHE A 145 13.98 13.03 6.21
C PHE A 145 13.79 11.67 6.89
N PHE A 146 14.10 11.55 8.20
CA PHE A 146 13.92 10.30 8.94
C PHE A 146 12.46 9.83 8.95
N VAL A 147 11.49 10.75 9.09
CA VAL A 147 10.07 10.39 9.01
C VAL A 147 9.72 9.79 7.65
N ARG A 148 10.27 10.31 6.54
CA ARG A 148 10.03 9.74 5.19
C ARG A 148 10.65 8.36 5.01
N VAL A 149 11.86 8.16 5.51
CA VAL A 149 12.52 6.85 5.48
C VAL A 149 11.70 5.84 6.30
N TRP A 150 11.21 6.24 7.46
CA TRP A 150 10.35 5.40 8.28
C TRP A 150 9.01 5.08 7.60
N GLN A 151 8.35 6.07 6.96
CA GLN A 151 7.15 5.85 6.15
C GLN A 151 7.36 4.82 5.04
N MET A 152 8.52 4.87 4.36
CA MET A 152 8.89 3.90 3.33
C MET A 152 9.03 2.49 3.92
N ILE A 153 9.75 2.34 5.04
CA ILE A 153 9.92 1.05 5.72
C ILE A 153 8.57 0.52 6.21
N ALA A 154 7.73 1.37 6.80
CA ALA A 154 6.41 0.99 7.26
C ALA A 154 5.48 0.61 6.10
N ALA A 155 5.60 1.22 4.92
CA ALA A 155 4.81 0.85 3.74
C ALA A 155 5.17 -0.56 3.26
N ILE A 156 6.46 -0.85 3.18
CA ILE A 156 6.98 -2.18 2.82
C ILE A 156 6.58 -3.20 3.90
N GLY A 157 6.68 -2.84 5.18
CA GLY A 157 6.27 -3.70 6.29
C GLY A 157 4.78 -4.03 6.22
N ALA A 158 3.91 -3.02 6.13
CA ALA A 158 2.46 -3.22 6.05
C ALA A 158 2.08 -4.13 4.87
N PHE A 159 2.59 -3.82 3.67
CA PHE A 159 2.34 -4.62 2.48
C PHE A 159 2.93 -6.04 2.58
N GLY A 160 4.20 -6.14 2.94
CA GLY A 160 4.95 -7.40 2.97
C GLY A 160 4.42 -8.38 4.01
N PHE A 161 4.08 -7.92 5.21
CA PHE A 161 3.51 -8.79 6.24
C PHE A 161 2.08 -9.24 5.90
N GLN A 162 1.25 -8.38 5.30
CA GLN A 162 -0.10 -8.76 4.89
C GLN A 162 -0.09 -9.76 3.72
N VAL A 163 0.72 -9.52 2.69
CA VAL A 163 0.86 -10.45 1.55
C VAL A 163 1.56 -11.75 1.97
N GLY A 164 2.51 -11.68 2.90
CA GLY A 164 3.27 -12.82 3.39
C GLY A 164 2.51 -13.74 4.35
N ALA A 165 1.36 -13.32 4.88
CA ALA A 165 0.60 -14.10 5.88
C ALA A 165 0.09 -15.44 5.31
N THR A 166 -0.47 -15.42 4.10
CA THR A 166 -0.98 -16.62 3.42
C THR A 166 0.11 -17.64 3.10
N PRO A 167 1.21 -17.30 2.40
CA PRO A 167 2.26 -18.28 2.11
C PRO A 167 2.99 -18.77 3.37
N TYR A 168 3.04 -17.98 4.45
CA TYR A 168 3.65 -18.41 5.71
C TYR A 168 2.83 -19.47 6.44
N SER A 169 1.51 -19.29 6.51
CA SER A 169 0.62 -20.16 7.30
C SER A 169 0.00 -21.31 6.50
N GLY A 170 0.00 -21.23 5.17
CA GLY A 170 -0.71 -22.17 4.30
C GLY A 170 -2.24 -22.01 4.34
N HIS A 171 -2.76 -21.00 5.04
CA HIS A 171 -4.18 -20.69 5.10
C HIS A 171 -4.54 -19.54 4.16
N ASP A 172 -5.64 -19.74 3.43
CA ASP A 172 -6.24 -18.66 2.64
C ASP A 172 -6.78 -17.54 3.53
N MET A 173 -6.84 -16.35 2.96
CA MET A 173 -7.27 -15.17 3.69
C MET A 173 -8.74 -15.32 4.17
N PRO A 174 -9.01 -15.31 5.49
CA PRO A 174 -10.34 -15.63 6.03
C PRO A 174 -11.34 -14.47 5.92
N PHE A 175 -11.09 -13.49 5.05
CA PHE A 175 -11.88 -12.26 4.96
C PHE A 175 -12.87 -12.29 3.80
N SER A 176 -14.13 -11.98 4.12
CA SER A 176 -15.22 -11.93 3.13
C SER A 176 -15.08 -10.79 2.11
N LYS A 177 -14.30 -9.75 2.41
CA LYS A 177 -14.17 -8.55 1.56
C LYS A 177 -12.74 -8.33 1.09
N ILE A 178 -12.32 -9.13 0.11
CA ILE A 178 -10.98 -9.03 -0.49
C ILE A 178 -10.70 -7.66 -1.13
N GLY A 179 -11.73 -6.95 -1.57
CA GLY A 179 -11.59 -5.61 -2.16
C GLY A 179 -11.00 -4.56 -1.21
N LEU A 180 -11.30 -4.65 0.09
CA LEU A 180 -10.76 -3.72 1.10
C LEU A 180 -9.24 -3.92 1.27
N LEU A 181 -8.79 -5.17 1.20
CA LEU A 181 -7.37 -5.52 1.26
C LEU A 181 -6.62 -4.96 0.03
N TYR A 182 -7.14 -5.19 -1.18
CA TYR A 182 -6.54 -4.63 -2.39
C TYR A 182 -6.49 -3.10 -2.40
N TYR A 183 -7.50 -2.45 -1.81
CA TYR A 183 -7.49 -1.01 -1.60
C TYR A 183 -6.31 -0.57 -0.72
N ILE A 184 -6.07 -1.24 0.41
CA ILE A 184 -4.92 -0.95 1.28
C ILE A 184 -3.60 -1.19 0.54
N TYR A 185 -3.49 -2.27 -0.23
CA TYR A 185 -2.30 -2.56 -1.04
C TYR A 185 -2.00 -1.44 -2.03
N ALA A 186 -3.01 -0.94 -2.74
CA ALA A 186 -2.84 0.17 -3.67
C ALA A 186 -2.33 1.43 -2.96
N ILE A 187 -2.89 1.76 -1.79
CA ILE A 187 -2.45 2.93 -1.02
C ILE A 187 -1.02 2.75 -0.49
N CYS A 188 -0.64 1.55 -0.02
CA CYS A 188 0.73 1.24 0.37
C CYS A 188 1.72 1.47 -0.78
N TRP A 189 1.37 1.08 -2.00
CA TRP A 189 2.18 1.36 -3.19
C TRP A 189 2.28 2.85 -3.52
N PHE A 190 1.16 3.58 -3.49
CA PHE A 190 1.18 5.04 -3.68
C PHE A 190 2.04 5.74 -2.62
N SER A 191 1.93 5.32 -1.36
CA SER A 191 2.73 5.80 -0.23
C SER A 191 4.23 5.52 -0.43
N PHE A 192 4.57 4.32 -0.89
CA PHE A 192 5.95 3.93 -1.18
C PHE A 192 6.55 4.81 -2.29
N ILE A 193 5.87 4.96 -3.43
CA ILE A 193 6.31 5.80 -4.54
C ILE A 193 6.45 7.26 -4.10
N TRP A 194 5.47 7.77 -3.35
CA TRP A 194 5.49 9.14 -2.84
C TRP A 194 6.66 9.38 -1.88
N SER A 195 6.93 8.43 -0.98
CA SER A 195 8.06 8.50 -0.04
C SER A 195 9.39 8.46 -0.78
N LEU A 196 9.52 7.58 -1.77
CA LEU A 196 10.71 7.46 -2.61
C LEU A 196 10.96 8.77 -3.39
N PHE A 197 9.92 9.37 -3.97
CA PHE A 197 10.00 10.67 -4.64
C PHE A 197 10.50 11.76 -3.70
N ASN A 198 9.96 11.85 -2.47
CA ASN A 198 10.40 12.84 -1.48
C ASN A 198 11.87 12.63 -1.05
N ILE A 199 12.29 11.38 -0.87
CA ILE A 199 13.69 11.02 -0.58
C ILE A 199 14.59 11.43 -1.75
N TYR A 200 14.20 11.11 -2.98
CA TYR A 200 14.94 11.49 -4.18
C TYR A 200 15.10 13.02 -4.29
N VAL A 201 14.04 13.79 -4.08
CA VAL A 201 14.09 15.26 -4.06
C VAL A 201 15.01 15.78 -2.94
N TYR A 202 15.00 15.13 -1.78
CA TYR A 202 15.90 15.50 -0.68
C TYR A 202 17.37 15.24 -1.06
N LEU A 203 17.68 14.09 -1.66
CA LEU A 203 19.04 13.73 -2.09
C LEU A 203 19.53 14.65 -3.22
N THR A 204 18.71 14.89 -4.24
CA THR A 204 19.06 15.81 -5.35
C THR A 204 19.29 17.24 -4.87
N ARG A 205 18.58 17.69 -3.83
CA ARG A 205 18.85 18.98 -3.18
C ARG A 205 20.12 18.96 -2.32
N ARG A 206 20.44 17.83 -1.69
CA ARG A 206 21.65 17.69 -0.87
C ARG A 206 22.92 17.68 -1.73
N PHE A 207 22.86 17.03 -2.89
CA PHE A 207 24.01 16.81 -3.78
C PHE A 207 24.03 17.71 -5.03
N GLY A 208 22.96 18.46 -5.31
CA GLY A 208 22.85 19.26 -6.53
C GLY A 208 22.09 20.58 -6.38
N LYS A 209 21.97 21.32 -7.50
CA LYS A 209 21.24 22.59 -7.61
C LYS A 209 19.74 22.37 -7.89
N GLY A 210 19.12 21.38 -7.24
CA GLY A 210 17.72 21.02 -7.47
C GLY A 210 16.76 22.18 -7.17
N SER A 211 15.69 22.29 -7.97
CA SER A 211 14.62 23.26 -7.74
C SER A 211 13.82 22.93 -6.48
N LYS A 212 13.34 23.96 -5.79
CA LYS A 212 12.58 23.80 -4.55
C LYS A 212 11.14 23.43 -4.88
N ILE A 213 10.68 22.26 -4.44
CA ILE A 213 9.26 21.89 -4.53
C ILE A 213 8.42 22.91 -3.74
N LYS A 214 7.29 23.31 -4.34
CA LYS A 214 6.30 24.17 -3.69
C LYS A 214 5.74 23.44 -2.47
N ARG A 215 5.96 24.01 -1.29
CA ARG A 215 5.48 23.49 0.00
C ARG A 215 3.99 23.07 0.01
N PRO A 216 3.03 23.83 -0.55
CA PRO A 216 1.61 23.44 -0.51
C PRO A 216 1.32 22.13 -1.22
N VAL A 217 2.05 21.79 -2.28
CA VAL A 217 1.86 20.52 -3.02
C VAL A 217 2.20 19.32 -2.13
N SER A 218 3.30 19.40 -1.38
CA SER A 218 3.65 18.32 -0.43
C SER A 218 2.58 18.15 0.63
N ILE A 219 2.08 19.26 1.19
CA ILE A 219 1.06 19.24 2.25
C ILE A 219 -0.23 18.61 1.75
N LEU A 220 -0.69 18.99 0.56
CA LEU A 220 -1.92 18.45 -0.04
C LEU A 220 -1.81 16.94 -0.26
N MET A 221 -0.69 16.47 -0.81
CA MET A 221 -0.46 15.04 -1.05
C MET A 221 -0.34 14.25 0.26
N ASP A 222 0.35 14.78 1.26
CA ASP A 222 0.47 14.12 2.56
C ASP A 222 -0.90 14.02 3.26
N CYS A 223 -1.71 15.08 3.18
CA CYS A 223 -3.07 15.11 3.70
C CYS A 223 -3.99 14.10 2.98
N PHE A 224 -3.91 14.05 1.65
CA PHE A 224 -4.67 13.10 0.84
C PHE A 224 -4.32 11.65 1.19
N ILE A 225 -3.03 11.32 1.28
CA ILE A 225 -2.56 9.98 1.66
C ILE A 225 -2.97 9.66 3.11
N ALA A 226 -2.86 10.62 4.04
CA ALA A 226 -3.31 10.46 5.42
C ALA A 226 -4.81 10.10 5.50
N ALA A 227 -5.65 10.78 4.71
CA ALA A 227 -7.08 10.51 4.68
C ALA A 227 -7.39 9.11 4.15
N LEU A 228 -6.72 8.69 3.06
CA LEU A 228 -6.87 7.34 2.50
C LEU A 228 -6.46 6.25 3.52
N PHE A 229 -5.32 6.42 4.19
CA PHE A 229 -4.93 5.49 5.25
C PHE A 229 -5.88 5.53 6.44
N GLY A 230 -6.37 6.70 6.84
CA GLY A 230 -7.33 6.81 7.94
C GLY A 230 -8.60 6.00 7.68
N VAL A 231 -9.13 6.06 6.46
CA VAL A 231 -10.28 5.25 6.04
C VAL A 231 -9.90 3.75 6.02
N GLY A 232 -8.80 3.39 5.38
CA GLY A 232 -8.35 1.99 5.28
C GLY A 232 -8.12 1.35 6.64
N THR A 233 -7.35 2.00 7.51
CA THR A 233 -7.06 1.55 8.87
C THR A 233 -8.33 1.44 9.71
N PHE A 234 -9.24 2.42 9.66
CA PHE A 234 -10.50 2.35 10.42
C PHE A 234 -11.34 1.13 10.03
N TYR A 235 -11.50 0.87 8.73
CA TYR A 235 -12.25 -0.29 8.26
C TYR A 235 -11.57 -1.62 8.60
N GLU A 236 -10.24 -1.68 8.55
CA GLU A 236 -9.47 -2.86 8.92
C GLU A 236 -9.69 -3.24 10.39
N PHE A 237 -9.61 -2.27 11.31
CA PHE A 237 -9.88 -2.51 12.74
C PHE A 237 -11.35 -2.84 13.03
N ALA A 238 -12.28 -2.23 12.30
CA ALA A 238 -13.71 -2.46 12.53
C ALA A 238 -14.16 -3.84 12.07
N MET A 239 -13.64 -4.32 10.93
CA MET A 239 -14.10 -5.54 10.27
C MET A 239 -13.27 -6.77 10.61
N TYR A 240 -11.97 -6.60 10.91
CA TYR A 240 -11.05 -7.72 11.03
C TYR A 240 -10.43 -7.78 12.42
N LYS A 241 -10.99 -8.66 13.26
CA LYS A 241 -10.45 -8.98 14.58
C LYS A 241 -9.71 -10.31 14.50
N CYS A 242 -8.39 -10.25 14.61
CA CYS A 242 -7.53 -11.43 14.58
C CYS A 242 -6.94 -11.67 15.99
N PRO A 243 -7.39 -12.70 16.73
CA PRO A 243 -6.77 -13.04 18.00
C PRO A 243 -5.32 -13.52 17.79
N PRO A 244 -4.39 -13.19 18.69
CA PRO A 244 -2.99 -13.59 18.56
C PRO A 244 -2.87 -15.12 18.56
N GLY A 245 -2.08 -15.66 17.63
CA GLY A 245 -1.83 -17.09 17.48
C GLY A 245 -2.87 -17.89 16.70
N ALA A 246 -3.98 -17.30 16.25
CA ALA A 246 -4.95 -18.02 15.43
C ALA A 246 -4.48 -18.26 13.98
N TYR A 247 -5.08 -19.26 13.33
CA TYR A 247 -4.81 -19.67 11.95
C TYR A 247 -3.31 -19.95 11.70
N ASP A 248 -2.71 -20.79 12.54
CA ASP A 248 -1.30 -21.18 12.44
C ASP A 248 -0.32 -20.00 12.29
N GLY A 249 -0.60 -18.91 13.03
CA GLY A 249 0.22 -17.71 13.04
C GLY A 249 -0.09 -16.70 11.93
N TRP A 250 -1.05 -16.97 11.04
CA TRP A 250 -1.53 -15.99 10.04
C TRP A 250 -1.95 -14.68 10.71
N CYS A 251 -2.68 -14.76 11.83
CA CYS A 251 -3.09 -13.57 12.58
C CYS A 251 -1.91 -12.75 13.13
N ASN A 252 -0.78 -13.38 13.44
CA ASN A 252 0.40 -12.67 13.94
C ASN A 252 1.04 -11.83 12.82
N PHE A 253 1.11 -12.39 11.61
CA PHE A 253 1.57 -11.66 10.42
C PHE A 253 0.64 -10.51 10.09
N PHE A 254 -0.67 -10.78 10.04
CA PHE A 254 -1.67 -9.76 9.78
C PHE A 254 -1.60 -8.62 10.80
N ASN A 255 -1.62 -8.92 12.11
CA ASN A 255 -1.53 -7.91 13.17
C ASN A 255 -0.22 -7.10 13.11
N THR A 256 0.89 -7.73 12.71
CA THR A 256 2.17 -7.03 12.49
C THR A 256 2.08 -6.08 11.30
N GLY A 257 1.46 -6.50 10.20
CA GLY A 257 1.17 -5.64 9.05
C GLY A 257 0.26 -4.46 9.43
N SER A 258 -0.81 -4.71 10.18
CA SER A 258 -1.72 -3.67 10.67
C SER A 258 -1.01 -2.68 11.61
N PHE A 259 -0.05 -3.13 12.44
CA PHE A 259 0.78 -2.24 13.26
C PHE A 259 1.59 -1.27 12.39
N PHE A 260 2.23 -1.76 11.33
CA PHE A 260 2.92 -0.89 10.38
C PHE A 260 1.97 0.08 9.68
N LEU A 261 0.76 -0.39 9.32
CA LEU A 261 -0.26 0.45 8.70
C LEU A 261 -0.70 1.61 9.62
N VAL A 262 -0.99 1.32 10.89
CA VAL A 262 -1.35 2.34 11.90
C VAL A 262 -0.20 3.32 12.10
N THR A 263 1.02 2.80 12.22
CA THR A 263 2.22 3.62 12.37
C THR A 263 2.38 4.57 11.18
N LEU A 264 2.12 4.05 9.98
CA LEU A 264 2.19 4.82 8.75
C LEU A 264 1.12 5.91 8.72
N PHE A 265 -0.14 5.59 9.03
CA PHE A 265 -1.20 6.58 9.21
C PHE A 265 -0.80 7.68 10.22
N ALA A 266 -0.36 7.30 11.42
CA ALA A 266 0.04 8.22 12.47
C ALA A 266 1.18 9.16 12.02
N THR A 267 2.19 8.63 11.32
CA THR A 267 3.30 9.44 10.81
C THR A 267 2.87 10.44 9.73
N TYR A 268 1.91 10.09 8.87
CA TYR A 268 1.34 11.03 7.90
C TYR A 268 0.54 12.15 8.56
N VAL A 269 -0.23 11.83 9.61
CA VAL A 269 -0.94 12.84 10.41
C VAL A 269 0.04 13.77 11.10
N LEU A 270 1.04 13.24 11.81
CA LEU A 270 2.07 14.03 12.47
C LEU A 270 2.83 14.93 11.49
N GLN A 271 3.18 14.41 10.30
CA GLN A 271 3.85 15.16 9.25
C GLN A 271 2.97 16.30 8.71
N THR A 272 1.69 16.04 8.50
CA THR A 272 0.72 17.04 8.03
C THR A 272 0.57 18.16 9.06
N LEU A 273 0.36 17.80 10.34
CA LEU A 273 0.27 18.76 11.45
C LEU A 273 1.55 19.58 11.56
N TRP A 274 2.72 18.93 11.52
CA TRP A 274 4.02 19.60 11.55
C TRP A 274 4.15 20.64 10.43
N ASP A 275 3.71 20.30 9.22
CA ASP A 275 3.78 21.21 8.08
C ASP A 275 2.77 22.36 8.16
N VAL A 276 1.57 22.11 8.67
CA VAL A 276 0.53 23.13 8.91
C VAL A 276 0.99 24.12 9.97
N PHE A 277 1.44 23.65 11.14
CA PHE A 277 1.98 24.51 12.20
C PHE A 277 3.20 25.30 11.71
N GLY A 278 4.14 24.64 11.02
CA GLY A 278 5.29 25.32 10.45
C GLY A 278 4.96 26.26 9.28
N GLY A 279 3.77 26.18 8.70
CA GLY A 279 3.26 27.10 7.68
C GLY A 279 2.63 28.34 8.33
N MET A 280 1.77 28.13 9.33
CA MET A 280 1.09 29.20 10.06
C MET A 280 2.07 30.10 10.81
N SER A 281 3.15 29.56 11.38
CA SER A 281 4.19 30.36 12.04
C SER A 281 4.91 31.34 11.10
N CYS A 282 4.90 31.11 9.78
CA CYS A 282 5.46 32.05 8.81
C CYS A 282 4.49 33.19 8.48
N LEU A 283 3.17 32.93 8.51
CA LEU A 283 2.15 33.95 8.24
C LEU A 283 2.05 34.96 9.38
N ARG A 284 2.17 34.51 10.63
CA ARG A 284 2.11 35.37 11.83
C ARG A 284 3.22 36.44 11.91
N ARG A 285 4.27 36.35 11.09
CA ARG A 285 5.42 37.28 11.15
C ARG A 285 5.26 38.53 10.28
N HIS A 286 4.12 38.68 9.61
CA HIS A 286 3.83 39.77 8.69
C HIS A 286 2.81 40.79 9.22
N ASP A 287 2.33 40.61 10.45
CA ASP A 287 1.56 41.60 11.23
C ASP A 287 2.44 42.14 12.38
#